data_AF-A0A3A4PR43-F1
#
_entry.id   AF-A0A3A4PR43-F1
#
_cell.length_a   1.000
_cell.length_b   1.000
_cell.length_c   1.000
_cell.angle_alpha   90.00
_cell.angle_beta   90.00
_cell.angle_gamma   90.00
#
_symmetry.space_group_name_H-M   'P 1'
#
loop_
_entity.id
_entity.type
_entity.pdbx_description
1 polymer ?
#
loop_
_entity_poly.entity_id
_entity_poly.type
_entity_poly.pdbx_seq_one_letter_code
_entity_poly.pdbx_strand_id
1 'polypeptide(L)'
;MQHITIPVQDHLYDPFDFLGPKRMQMLESGCPHFFREYLYEELPVGAIKTAFHASQGLPRKELTTALGVLLLQQVFDLTDAQAVRQLAFNTEWHYTLNLHTEDDESKTMCERTLRTSRALVIEREVDNLLYQSLTDKLPDHFNISPGKQRLDSTHIRSNLRRLSRLDLVRKTIEKFLKGMQHDHPRRLQAKVETDLRDRYLGEKKGYFAQVKPSEAKAALQ
;
A
#
# COMPACT_ATOMS: atom_id res chain seq x y z
N MET A 1 -21.14 -6.78 -6.22
CA MET A 1 -21.13 -6.74 -7.70
C MET A 1 -19.75 -6.32 -8.19
N GLN A 2 -19.30 -6.84 -9.34
CA GLN A 2 -18.05 -6.40 -9.97
C GLN A 2 -18.24 -5.02 -10.61
N HIS A 3 -17.38 -4.06 -10.28
CA HIS A 3 -17.39 -2.71 -10.87
C HIS A 3 -15.95 -2.35 -11.26
N ILE A 4 -15.70 -2.35 -12.58
CA ILE A 4 -14.38 -2.12 -13.18
C ILE A 4 -14.58 -1.17 -14.36
N THR A 5 -13.86 -0.06 -14.37
CA THR A 5 -13.82 0.87 -15.51
C THR A 5 -12.69 0.46 -16.45
N ILE A 6 -12.94 0.51 -17.76
CA ILE A 6 -11.93 0.22 -18.78
C ILE A 6 -10.89 1.36 -18.77
N PRO A 7 -9.58 1.05 -18.77
CA PRO A 7 -8.54 2.01 -18.42
C PRO A 7 -8.37 3.18 -19.41
N VAL A 8 -8.74 2.99 -20.67
CA VAL A 8 -8.59 4.01 -21.71
C VAL A 8 -9.88 4.10 -22.51
N GLN A 9 -10.77 4.99 -22.08
CA GLN A 9 -11.91 5.38 -22.89
C GLN A 9 -11.54 6.68 -23.59
N ASP A 10 -11.47 6.66 -24.92
CA ASP A 10 -11.19 7.87 -25.70
C ASP A 10 -12.31 8.88 -25.47
N HIS A 11 -11.96 9.96 -24.78
CA HIS A 11 -12.86 11.08 -24.56
C HIS A 11 -12.81 12.01 -25.77
N LEU A 12 -13.99 12.49 -26.18
CA LEU A 12 -14.10 13.48 -27.27
C LEU A 12 -13.35 14.80 -26.95
N TYR A 13 -13.17 15.09 -25.66
CA TYR A 13 -12.43 16.24 -25.13
C TYR A 13 -11.50 15.78 -23.99
N ASP A 14 -10.35 16.42 -23.83
CA ASP A 14 -9.45 16.14 -22.70
C ASP A 14 -10.11 16.56 -21.37
N PRO A 15 -10.39 15.62 -20.45
CA PRO A 15 -10.98 15.94 -19.15
C PRO A 15 -10.11 16.86 -18.27
N PHE A 16 -8.81 16.97 -18.58
CA PHE A 16 -7.84 17.76 -17.81
C PHE A 16 -7.47 19.09 -18.47
N ASP A 17 -8.16 19.50 -19.55
CA ASP A 17 -7.87 20.73 -20.30
C ASP A 17 -7.87 22.00 -19.41
N PHE A 18 -8.67 22.01 -18.34
CA PHE A 18 -8.73 23.10 -17.37
C PHE A 18 -7.40 23.39 -16.63
N LEU A 19 -6.44 22.47 -16.66
CA LEU A 19 -5.11 22.67 -16.08
C LEU A 19 -4.29 23.69 -16.89
N GLY A 20 -4.55 23.81 -18.18
CA GLY A 20 -3.73 24.60 -19.09
C GLY A 20 -2.32 24.03 -19.29
N PRO A 21 -1.56 24.54 -20.29
CA PRO A 21 -0.38 23.87 -20.81
C PRO A 21 0.76 23.75 -19.79
N LYS A 22 0.98 24.79 -18.98
CA LYS A 22 2.10 24.80 -18.02
C LYS A 22 1.90 23.82 -16.87
N ARG A 23 0.69 23.73 -16.31
CA ARG A 23 0.40 22.79 -15.21
C ARG A 23 0.34 21.36 -15.73
N MET A 24 -0.18 21.17 -16.95
CA MET A 24 -0.16 19.87 -17.61
C MET A 24 1.27 19.38 -17.81
N GLN A 25 2.17 20.21 -18.35
CA GLN A 25 3.58 19.85 -18.51
C GLN A 25 4.26 19.47 -17.18
N MET A 26 3.97 20.19 -16.09
CA MET A 26 4.49 19.84 -14.76
C MET A 26 3.98 18.47 -14.31
N LEU A 27 2.71 18.18 -14.56
CA LEU A 27 2.06 16.93 -14.17
C LEU A 27 2.60 15.75 -15.01
N GLU A 28 2.77 15.95 -16.32
CA GLU A 28 3.35 15.00 -17.26
C GLU A 28 4.81 14.66 -16.95
N SER A 29 5.58 15.64 -16.45
CA SER A 29 6.97 15.41 -16.03
C SER A 29 7.10 14.63 -14.71
N GLY A 30 5.98 14.40 -14.01
CA GLY A 30 5.96 13.86 -12.66
C GLY A 30 5.58 12.38 -12.55
N CYS A 31 5.63 11.88 -11.33
CA CYS A 31 5.15 10.55 -10.95
C CYS A 31 3.67 10.28 -11.33
N PRO A 32 2.74 11.25 -11.24
CA PRO A 32 1.34 11.03 -11.63
C PRO A 32 1.15 10.51 -13.05
N HIS A 33 1.86 11.09 -14.01
CA HIS A 33 1.79 10.68 -15.41
C HIS A 33 2.47 9.36 -15.67
N PHE A 34 3.64 9.15 -15.06
CA PHE A 34 4.30 7.85 -15.10
C PHE A 34 3.37 6.72 -14.62
N PHE A 35 2.66 6.92 -13.52
CA PHE A 35 1.72 5.92 -13.02
C PHE A 35 0.56 5.70 -13.99
N ARG A 36 -0.05 6.78 -14.49
CA ARG A 36 -1.20 6.69 -15.41
C ARG A 36 -0.87 5.91 -16.68
N GLU A 37 0.27 6.22 -17.30
CA GLU A 37 0.70 5.58 -18.56
C GLU A 37 1.16 4.14 -18.35
N TYR A 38 2.00 3.88 -17.33
CA TYR A 38 2.74 2.63 -17.27
C TYR A 38 2.27 1.66 -16.18
N LEU A 39 1.60 2.14 -15.15
CA LEU A 39 1.21 1.31 -13.99
C LEU A 39 -0.28 1.06 -13.90
N TYR A 40 -1.10 1.96 -14.43
CA TYR A 40 -2.55 1.88 -14.30
C TYR A 40 -3.13 0.64 -15.00
N GLU A 41 -2.68 0.35 -16.23
CA GLU A 41 -3.10 -0.85 -16.98
C GLU A 41 -2.56 -2.15 -16.38
N GLU A 42 -1.46 -2.06 -15.64
CA GLU A 42 -0.79 -3.20 -15.01
C GLU A 42 -1.38 -3.62 -13.67
N LEU A 43 -2.37 -2.86 -13.18
CA LEU A 43 -3.05 -3.20 -11.94
C LEU A 43 -3.76 -4.56 -12.11
N PRO A 44 -3.46 -5.57 -11.27
CA PRO A 44 -4.02 -6.92 -11.36
C PRO A 44 -5.46 -6.97 -10.81
N VAL A 45 -6.34 -6.11 -11.34
CA VAL A 45 -7.77 -6.02 -10.96
C VAL A 45 -8.45 -7.37 -11.13
N GLY A 46 -8.05 -8.15 -12.14
CA GLY A 46 -8.56 -9.50 -12.40
C GLY A 46 -8.38 -10.47 -11.23
N ALA A 47 -7.26 -10.37 -10.49
CA ALA A 47 -6.99 -11.23 -9.33
C ALA A 47 -7.97 -10.96 -8.17
N ILE A 48 -8.46 -9.73 -8.06
CA ILE A 48 -9.41 -9.30 -7.01
C ILE A 48 -10.86 -9.44 -7.49
N LYS A 49 -11.11 -9.32 -8.80
CA LYS A 49 -12.43 -9.46 -9.42
C LYS A 49 -13.12 -10.77 -9.06
N THR A 50 -12.36 -11.86 -8.95
CA THR A 50 -12.84 -13.21 -8.62
C THR A 50 -13.44 -13.32 -7.20
N ALA A 51 -13.07 -12.42 -6.29
CA ALA A 51 -13.64 -12.37 -4.94
C ALA A 51 -15.07 -11.81 -4.92
N PHE A 52 -15.56 -11.29 -6.06
CA PHE A 52 -16.87 -10.66 -6.16
C PHE A 52 -17.76 -11.37 -7.18
N HIS A 53 -19.04 -11.51 -6.82
CA HIS A 53 -20.06 -12.01 -7.73
C HIS A 53 -20.27 -11.03 -8.89
N ALA A 54 -20.43 -11.55 -10.10
CA ALA A 54 -20.55 -10.76 -11.33
C ALA A 54 -21.71 -9.75 -11.28
N SER A 55 -22.90 -10.20 -10.87
CA SER A 55 -24.14 -9.41 -10.93
C SER A 55 -24.85 -9.16 -9.58
N GLN A 56 -24.35 -9.75 -8.49
CA GLN A 56 -25.06 -9.72 -7.19
C GLN A 56 -24.22 -9.08 -6.09
N GLY A 57 -24.89 -8.55 -5.09
CA GLY A 57 -24.30 -7.90 -3.91
C GLY A 57 -24.21 -6.38 -4.02
N LEU A 58 -23.85 -5.75 -2.89
CA LEU A 58 -23.81 -4.29 -2.75
C LEU A 58 -22.89 -3.64 -3.81
N PRO A 59 -23.29 -2.49 -4.40
CA PRO A 59 -22.38 -1.65 -5.18
C PRO A 59 -21.15 -1.31 -4.33
N ARG A 60 -19.97 -1.41 -4.93
CA ARG A 60 -18.70 -1.11 -4.27
C ARG A 60 -17.94 -0.08 -5.08
N LYS A 61 -17.02 0.59 -4.40
CA LYS A 61 -16.02 1.44 -5.04
C LYS A 61 -15.33 0.67 -6.17
N GLU A 62 -15.14 1.36 -7.29
CA GLU A 62 -14.46 0.83 -8.47
C GLU A 62 -13.09 0.24 -8.09
N LEU A 63 -12.85 -0.99 -8.54
CA LEU A 63 -11.74 -1.82 -8.03
C LEU A 63 -10.37 -1.28 -8.45
N THR A 64 -10.26 -0.70 -9.64
CA THR A 64 -9.02 -0.11 -10.17
C THR A 64 -8.62 1.11 -9.33
N THR A 65 -9.58 1.98 -9.02
CA THR A 65 -9.43 3.14 -8.15
C THR A 65 -9.04 2.70 -6.74
N ALA A 66 -9.69 1.67 -6.20
CA ALA A 66 -9.35 1.16 -4.87
C ALA A 66 -7.91 0.63 -4.79
N LEU A 67 -7.47 -0.10 -5.82
CA LEU A 67 -6.10 -0.59 -5.92
C LEU A 67 -5.09 0.54 -6.11
N GLY A 68 -5.37 1.47 -7.01
CA GLY A 68 -4.51 2.61 -7.28
C GLY A 68 -4.34 3.48 -6.04
N VAL A 69 -5.41 3.76 -5.30
CA VAL A 69 -5.34 4.48 -4.01
C VAL A 69 -4.48 3.74 -3.00
N LEU A 70 -4.59 2.41 -2.89
CA LEU A 70 -3.74 1.62 -1.99
C LEU A 70 -2.27 1.68 -2.39
N LEU A 71 -1.98 1.63 -3.69
CA LEU A 71 -0.62 1.74 -4.19
C LEU A 71 -0.04 3.13 -3.95
N LEU A 72 -0.78 4.20 -4.29
CA LEU A 72 -0.37 5.58 -4.02
C LEU A 72 -0.21 5.86 -2.52
N GLN A 73 -1.09 5.32 -1.68
CA GLN A 73 -0.95 5.39 -0.23
C GLN A 73 0.38 4.79 0.23
N GLN A 74 0.78 3.65 -0.34
CA GLN A 74 2.04 2.98 0.00
C GLN A 74 3.27 3.76 -0.52
N VAL A 75 3.20 4.25 -1.75
CA VAL A 75 4.29 5.01 -2.40
C VAL A 75 4.57 6.32 -1.63
N PHE A 76 3.53 7.02 -1.22
CA PHE A 76 3.63 8.29 -0.50
C PHE A 76 3.61 8.16 1.03
N ASP A 77 3.55 6.92 1.56
CA ASP A 77 3.54 6.61 2.99
C ASP A 77 2.46 7.39 3.79
N LEU A 78 1.23 7.35 3.29
CA LEU A 78 0.10 8.11 3.82
C LEU A 78 -0.78 7.29 4.78
N THR A 79 -1.34 7.95 5.81
CA THR A 79 -2.38 7.32 6.65
C THR A 79 -3.69 7.12 5.86
N ASP A 80 -4.59 6.27 6.37
CA ASP A 80 -5.89 6.02 5.71
C ASP A 80 -6.69 7.32 5.50
N ALA A 81 -6.74 8.18 6.54
CA ALA A 81 -7.41 9.47 6.48
C ALA A 81 -6.78 10.41 5.44
N GLN A 82 -5.45 10.39 5.33
CA GLN A 82 -4.73 11.18 4.32
C GLN A 82 -5.01 10.65 2.91
N ALA A 83 -4.95 9.35 2.68
CA ALA A 83 -5.20 8.75 1.37
C ALA A 83 -6.62 9.03 0.87
N VAL A 84 -7.63 8.90 1.75
CA VAL A 84 -9.01 9.27 1.45
C VAL A 84 -9.14 10.76 1.09
N ARG A 85 -8.47 11.63 1.85
CA ARG A 85 -8.46 13.07 1.57
C ARG A 85 -7.76 13.41 0.25
N GLN A 86 -6.66 12.72 -0.09
CA GLN A 86 -5.98 12.90 -1.36
C GLN A 86 -6.88 12.48 -2.53
N LEU A 87 -7.56 11.34 -2.42
CA LEU A 87 -8.54 10.91 -3.43
C LEU A 87 -9.66 11.94 -3.62
N ALA A 88 -10.13 12.59 -2.55
CA ALA A 88 -11.20 13.58 -2.63
C ALA A 88 -10.77 14.88 -3.34
N PHE A 89 -9.57 15.39 -3.08
CA PHE A 89 -9.23 16.78 -3.43
C PHE A 89 -8.00 16.96 -4.30
N ASN A 90 -7.18 15.92 -4.49
CA ASN A 90 -5.93 16.05 -5.21
C ASN A 90 -6.09 15.74 -6.70
N THR A 91 -6.03 16.79 -7.53
CA THR A 91 -6.11 16.66 -8.98
C THR A 91 -5.01 15.79 -9.59
N GLU A 92 -3.82 15.72 -8.98
CA GLU A 92 -2.76 14.80 -9.45
C GLU A 92 -3.20 13.34 -9.27
N TRP A 93 -3.92 13.02 -8.19
CA TRP A 93 -4.47 11.68 -7.98
C TRP A 93 -5.63 11.40 -8.91
N HIS A 94 -6.48 12.39 -9.18
CA HIS A 94 -7.56 12.25 -10.17
C HIS A 94 -6.98 11.95 -11.55
N TYR A 95 -5.93 12.67 -11.95
CA TYR A 95 -5.19 12.38 -13.17
C TYR A 95 -4.58 10.98 -13.16
N THR A 96 -3.83 10.66 -12.11
CA THR A 96 -3.13 9.37 -11.96
C THR A 96 -4.07 8.18 -12.10
N LEU A 97 -5.27 8.30 -11.52
CA LEU A 97 -6.28 7.25 -11.46
C LEU A 97 -7.30 7.30 -12.59
N ASN A 98 -7.09 8.18 -13.57
CA ASN A 98 -7.98 8.44 -14.71
C ASN A 98 -9.42 8.80 -14.31
N LEU A 99 -9.59 9.54 -13.21
CA LEU A 99 -10.88 10.00 -12.70
C LEU A 99 -11.27 11.33 -13.36
N HIS A 100 -12.19 11.25 -14.31
CA HIS A 100 -12.66 12.40 -15.10
C HIS A 100 -14.02 12.95 -14.63
N THR A 101 -14.76 12.18 -13.84
CA THR A 101 -16.08 12.60 -13.35
C THR A 101 -15.95 13.37 -12.03
N GLU A 102 -16.79 14.39 -11.85
CA GLU A 102 -16.82 15.24 -10.64
C GLU A 102 -17.78 14.72 -9.56
N ASP A 103 -18.21 13.46 -9.65
CA ASP A 103 -19.16 12.87 -8.71
C ASP A 103 -18.48 12.35 -7.43
N ASP A 104 -19.24 12.34 -6.33
CA ASP A 104 -18.74 11.85 -5.04
C ASP A 104 -18.42 10.36 -5.06
N GLU A 105 -19.10 9.56 -5.88
CA GLU A 105 -18.91 8.11 -5.93
C GLU A 105 -17.52 7.73 -6.48
N SER A 106 -16.99 8.49 -7.43
CA SER A 106 -15.69 8.31 -8.08
C SER A 106 -14.54 8.97 -7.31
N LYS A 107 -14.76 10.15 -6.72
CA LYS A 107 -13.71 10.91 -6.01
C LYS A 107 -13.69 10.74 -4.49
N THR A 108 -14.69 10.11 -3.88
CA THR A 108 -14.66 9.88 -2.42
C THR A 108 -14.62 8.40 -2.06
N MET A 109 -14.01 8.06 -0.92
CA MET A 109 -13.99 6.70 -0.40
C MET A 109 -13.93 6.79 1.12
N CYS A 110 -14.65 5.93 1.84
CA CYS A 110 -14.48 5.87 3.30
C CYS A 110 -13.25 5.03 3.67
N GLU A 111 -12.62 5.34 4.81
CA GLU A 111 -11.45 4.61 5.28
C GLU A 111 -11.73 3.11 5.50
N ARG A 112 -12.98 2.76 5.86
CA ARG A 112 -13.39 1.36 6.03
C ARG A 112 -13.32 0.59 4.71
N THR A 113 -13.73 1.20 3.60
CA THR A 113 -13.61 0.60 2.27
C THR A 113 -12.14 0.39 1.92
N LEU A 114 -11.29 1.40 2.13
CA LEU A 114 -9.85 1.28 1.90
C LEU A 114 -9.22 0.12 2.68
N ARG A 115 -9.54 -0.01 3.98
CA ARG A 115 -9.09 -1.12 4.84
C ARG A 115 -9.57 -2.48 4.36
N THR A 116 -10.82 -2.56 3.93
CA THR A 116 -11.43 -3.80 3.42
C THR A 116 -10.76 -4.24 2.12
N SER A 117 -10.53 -3.29 1.21
CA SER A 117 -9.79 -3.54 -0.04
C SER A 117 -8.35 -3.98 0.25
N ARG A 118 -7.68 -3.37 1.24
CA ARG A 118 -6.33 -3.79 1.65
C ARG A 118 -6.30 -5.21 2.18
N ALA A 119 -7.24 -5.58 3.05
CA ALA A 119 -7.34 -6.94 3.58
C ALA A 119 -7.52 -7.96 2.44
N LEU A 120 -8.34 -7.62 1.44
CA LEU A 120 -8.57 -8.46 0.27
C LEU A 120 -7.33 -8.61 -0.62
N VAL A 121 -6.58 -7.52 -0.84
CA VAL A 121 -5.30 -7.53 -1.58
C VAL A 121 -4.32 -8.50 -0.93
N ILE A 122 -4.19 -8.43 0.40
CA ILE A 122 -3.28 -9.29 1.18
C ILE A 122 -3.73 -10.75 1.15
N GLU A 123 -5.02 -11.01 1.38
CA GLU A 123 -5.59 -12.37 1.38
C GLU A 123 -5.39 -13.08 0.04
N ARG A 124 -5.40 -12.33 -1.06
CA ARG A 124 -5.25 -12.84 -2.42
C ARG A 124 -3.81 -12.76 -2.95
N GLU A 125 -2.85 -12.37 -2.11
CA GLU A 125 -1.43 -12.19 -2.47
C GLU A 125 -1.23 -11.30 -3.70
N VAL A 126 -2.14 -10.34 -3.90
CA VAL A 126 -2.15 -9.45 -5.07
C VAL A 126 -0.99 -8.47 -4.99
N ASP A 127 -0.52 -8.18 -3.78
CA ASP A 127 0.70 -7.43 -3.51
C ASP A 127 1.94 -8.09 -4.15
N ASN A 128 2.04 -9.43 -4.12
CA ASN A 128 3.14 -10.14 -4.77
C ASN A 128 3.06 -10.03 -6.30
N LEU A 129 1.87 -10.19 -6.87
CA LEU A 129 1.65 -10.06 -8.32
C LEU A 129 1.97 -8.65 -8.81
N LEU A 130 1.53 -7.64 -8.06
CA LEU A 130 1.78 -6.24 -8.37
C LEU A 130 3.27 -5.93 -8.25
N TYR A 131 3.95 -6.42 -7.21
CA TYR A 131 5.40 -6.26 -7.07
C TYR A 131 6.17 -6.90 -8.23
N GLN A 132 5.82 -8.13 -8.62
CA GLN A 132 6.47 -8.84 -9.73
C GLN A 132 6.25 -8.11 -11.06
N SER A 133 4.99 -7.80 -11.41
CA SER A 133 4.66 -7.10 -12.67
C SER A 133 5.39 -5.77 -12.79
N LEU A 134 5.42 -4.99 -11.70
CA LEU A 134 6.17 -3.73 -11.67
C LEU A 134 7.68 -3.95 -11.77
N THR A 135 8.23 -4.88 -10.99
CA THR A 135 9.69 -5.10 -10.95
C THR A 135 10.23 -5.66 -12.27
N ASP A 136 9.40 -6.36 -13.05
CA ASP A 136 9.78 -6.86 -14.37
C ASP A 136 9.73 -5.74 -15.43
N LYS A 137 8.74 -4.83 -15.36
CA LYS A 137 8.53 -3.79 -16.40
C LYS A 137 9.32 -2.50 -16.17
N LEU A 138 9.50 -2.10 -14.91
CA LEU A 138 10.18 -0.85 -14.55
C LEU A 138 11.64 -0.78 -15.05
N PRO A 139 12.48 -1.85 -14.94
CA PRO A 139 13.86 -1.80 -15.41
C PRO A 139 13.96 -1.59 -16.92
N ASP A 140 13.10 -2.26 -17.70
CA ASP A 140 13.08 -2.11 -19.16
C ASP A 140 12.70 -0.69 -19.56
N HIS A 141 11.68 -0.11 -18.91
CA HIS A 141 11.23 1.25 -19.18
C HIS A 141 12.29 2.31 -18.85
N PHE A 142 12.93 2.20 -17.68
CA PHE A 142 13.98 3.12 -17.26
C PHE A 142 15.37 2.78 -17.82
N ASN A 143 15.47 1.74 -18.67
CA ASN A 143 16.72 1.22 -19.21
C ASN A 143 17.78 0.94 -18.13
N ILE A 144 17.35 0.33 -17.01
CA ILE A 144 18.18 0.00 -15.85
C ILE A 144 18.55 -1.48 -15.92
N SER A 145 19.85 -1.79 -15.86
CA SER A 145 20.30 -3.19 -15.77
C SER A 145 20.22 -3.72 -14.33
N PRO A 146 19.42 -4.76 -14.03
CA PRO A 146 19.27 -5.29 -12.68
C PRO A 146 20.49 -6.08 -12.18
N GLY A 147 21.45 -6.42 -13.06
CA GLY A 147 22.56 -7.33 -12.75
C GLY A 147 23.58 -6.82 -11.72
N LYS A 148 23.63 -5.52 -11.45
CA LYS A 148 24.53 -4.91 -10.44
C LYS A 148 23.81 -3.82 -9.65
N GLN A 149 23.05 -4.22 -8.64
CA GLN A 149 22.42 -3.27 -7.72
C GLN A 149 23.35 -2.90 -6.57
N ARG A 150 23.55 -1.60 -6.40
CA ARG A 150 24.22 -0.99 -5.27
C ARG A 150 23.30 -1.02 -4.04
N LEU A 151 23.73 -1.70 -2.96
CA LEU A 151 23.02 -1.77 -1.68
C LEU A 151 22.97 -0.41 -0.94
N ASP A 152 23.72 0.58 -1.42
CA ASP A 152 23.74 1.96 -0.93
C ASP A 152 22.73 2.89 -1.63
N SER A 153 21.88 2.37 -2.52
CA SER A 153 20.75 3.14 -3.06
C SER A 153 19.68 3.37 -1.99
N THR A 154 19.19 4.60 -1.87
CA THR A 154 18.04 4.95 -1.00
C THR A 154 16.74 4.26 -1.42
N HIS A 155 16.65 3.88 -2.69
CA HIS A 155 15.46 3.32 -3.33
C HIS A 155 15.49 1.80 -3.47
N ILE A 156 16.67 1.18 -3.47
CA ILE A 156 16.82 -0.29 -3.47
C ILE A 156 17.07 -0.74 -2.04
N ARG A 157 16.01 -1.23 -1.41
CA ARG A 157 16.07 -1.70 -0.01
C ARG A 157 16.28 -3.20 -0.02
N SER A 158 17.30 -3.69 0.69
CA SER A 158 17.40 -5.12 0.96
C SER A 158 16.12 -5.59 1.68
N ASN A 159 15.65 -6.81 1.38
CA ASN A 159 14.54 -7.45 2.11
C ASN A 159 14.96 -7.88 3.54
N LEU A 160 15.78 -7.05 4.19
CA LEU A 160 16.19 -7.17 5.57
C LEU A 160 15.22 -6.37 6.42
N ARG A 161 14.87 -6.93 7.58
CA ARG A 161 14.01 -6.25 8.54
C ARG A 161 14.68 -4.96 9.00
N ARG A 162 14.05 -3.82 8.70
CA ARG A 162 14.46 -2.51 9.21
C ARG A 162 14.14 -2.45 10.70
N LEU A 163 15.19 -2.49 11.52
CA LEU A 163 15.10 -2.36 12.97
C LEU A 163 15.86 -1.09 13.34
N SER A 164 15.23 -0.17 14.06
CA SER A 164 15.98 0.87 14.75
C SER A 164 16.92 0.23 15.77
N ARG A 165 17.92 0.99 16.26
CA ARG A 165 18.80 0.49 17.34
C ARG A 165 17.99 0.00 18.54
N LEU A 166 16.90 0.72 18.87
CA LEU A 166 15.98 0.35 19.94
C LEU A 166 15.18 -0.91 19.61
N ASP A 167 14.69 -1.05 18.37
CA ASP A 167 13.97 -2.26 17.94
C ASP A 167 14.87 -3.50 17.96
N LEU A 168 16.15 -3.34 17.65
CA LEU A 168 17.13 -4.41 17.71
C LEU A 168 17.28 -4.91 19.14
N VAL A 169 17.46 -3.99 20.10
CA VAL A 169 17.52 -4.32 21.54
C VAL A 169 16.22 -4.98 21.98
N ARG A 170 15.07 -4.39 21.64
CA ARG A 170 13.74 -4.93 21.95
C ARG A 170 13.56 -6.36 21.42
N LYS A 171 13.93 -6.62 20.16
CA LYS A 171 13.77 -7.94 19.55
C LYS A 171 14.76 -8.98 20.06
N THR A 172 15.97 -8.58 20.43
CA THR A 172 16.91 -9.48 21.08
C THR A 172 16.35 -9.96 22.42
N ILE A 173 15.82 -9.05 23.24
CA ILE A 173 15.19 -9.39 24.52
C ILE A 173 13.96 -10.27 24.30
N GLU A 174 13.07 -9.90 23.38
CA GLU A 174 11.86 -10.68 23.07
C GLU A 174 12.20 -12.10 22.60
N LYS A 175 13.16 -12.25 21.68
CA LYS A 175 13.58 -13.57 21.19
C LYS A 175 14.25 -14.41 22.28
N PHE A 176 15.07 -13.79 23.12
CA PHE A 176 15.70 -14.47 24.25
C PHE A 176 14.65 -15.01 25.23
N LEU A 177 13.66 -14.19 25.60
CA LEU A 177 12.60 -14.59 26.51
C LEU A 177 11.68 -15.66 25.90
N LYS A 178 11.37 -15.58 24.60
CA LYS A 178 10.63 -16.63 23.88
C LYS A 178 11.41 -17.95 23.82
N GLY A 179 12.71 -17.90 23.53
CA GLY A 179 13.58 -19.07 23.57
C GLY A 179 13.61 -19.70 24.96
N MET A 180 13.76 -18.88 26.01
CA MET A 180 13.73 -19.36 27.40
C MET A 180 12.36 -19.92 27.80
N GLN A 181 11.25 -19.36 27.31
CA GLN A 181 9.91 -19.89 27.53
C GLN A 181 9.75 -21.29 26.94
N HIS A 182 10.33 -21.51 25.75
CA HIS A 182 10.31 -22.80 25.06
C HIS A 182 11.23 -23.83 25.75
N ASP A 183 12.50 -23.48 25.97
CA ASP A 183 13.52 -24.44 26.41
C ASP A 183 13.56 -24.61 27.94
N HIS A 184 13.25 -23.55 28.69
CA HIS A 184 13.46 -23.48 30.16
C HIS A 184 12.32 -22.75 30.91
N PRO A 185 11.05 -23.17 30.77
CA PRO A 185 9.89 -22.45 31.31
C PRO A 185 9.94 -22.25 32.84
N ARG A 186 10.47 -23.23 33.58
CA ARG A 186 10.62 -23.14 35.05
C ARG A 186 11.63 -22.06 35.46
N ARG A 187 12.72 -21.90 34.71
CA ARG A 187 13.73 -20.87 34.99
C ARG A 187 13.22 -19.48 34.64
N LEU A 188 12.45 -19.36 33.55
CA LEU A 188 11.79 -18.11 33.17
C LEU A 188 10.89 -17.60 34.31
N GLN A 189 10.03 -18.47 34.86
CA GLN A 189 9.12 -18.09 35.95
C GLN A 189 9.86 -17.76 37.26
N ALA A 190 10.96 -18.46 37.54
CA ALA A 190 11.70 -18.30 38.79
C ALA A 190 12.71 -17.13 38.80
N LYS A 191 13.24 -16.73 37.63
CA LYS A 191 14.35 -15.78 37.52
C LYS A 191 14.00 -14.47 36.82
N VAL A 192 12.90 -14.41 36.09
CA VAL A 192 12.49 -13.19 35.36
C VAL A 192 11.28 -12.57 36.03
N GLU A 193 11.36 -11.29 36.35
CA GLU A 193 10.26 -10.52 36.93
C GLU A 193 9.01 -10.54 36.04
N THR A 194 7.83 -10.47 36.66
CA THR A 194 6.54 -10.53 35.96
C THR A 194 6.35 -9.33 35.03
N ASP A 195 6.77 -8.13 35.44
CA ASP A 195 6.65 -6.91 34.60
C ASP A 195 7.45 -7.03 33.28
N LEU A 196 8.67 -7.58 33.33
CA LEU A 196 9.45 -7.84 32.12
C LEU A 196 8.82 -8.90 31.23
N ARG A 197 8.22 -9.93 31.83
CA ARG A 197 7.48 -10.95 31.08
C ARG A 197 6.28 -10.34 30.37
N ASP A 198 5.47 -9.56 31.07
CA ASP A 198 4.26 -8.93 30.49
C ASP A 198 4.64 -7.90 29.42
N ARG A 199 5.70 -7.13 29.62
CA ARG A 199 6.17 -6.12 28.67
C ARG A 199 6.62 -6.70 27.32
N TYR A 200 7.29 -7.85 27.32
CA TYR A 200 7.86 -8.44 26.11
C TYR A 200 7.10 -9.66 25.57
N LEU A 201 6.36 -10.38 26.41
CA LEU A 201 5.58 -11.57 26.06
C LEU A 201 4.06 -11.37 26.13
N GLY A 202 3.57 -10.28 26.74
CA GLY A 202 2.14 -10.00 26.86
C GLY A 202 1.46 -9.61 25.54
N GLU A 203 0.13 -9.64 25.54
CA GLU A 203 -0.69 -9.22 24.39
C GLU A 203 -0.53 -7.72 24.12
N LYS A 204 -0.26 -7.38 22.87
CA LYS A 204 0.04 -6.00 22.46
C LYS A 204 -1.25 -5.35 21.97
N LYS A 205 -1.65 -4.24 22.62
CA LYS A 205 -2.82 -3.45 22.26
C LYS A 205 -2.41 -2.31 21.33
N GLY A 206 -2.60 -2.47 20.02
CA GLY A 206 -2.39 -1.43 19.02
C GLY A 206 -3.66 -1.15 18.22
N TYR A 207 -4.02 0.12 18.04
CA TYR A 207 -5.17 0.54 17.24
C TYR A 207 -4.72 0.79 15.79
N PHE A 208 -5.11 -0.10 14.86
CA PHE A 208 -4.60 -0.20 13.49
C PHE A 208 -4.84 1.01 12.58
N ALA A 209 -5.71 1.94 12.97
CA ALA A 209 -6.32 2.90 12.05
C ALA A 209 -5.55 4.22 11.86
N GLN A 210 -4.51 4.51 12.66
CA GLN A 210 -3.86 5.84 12.69
C GLN A 210 -2.36 5.86 12.37
N VAL A 211 -1.79 4.73 11.97
CA VAL A 211 -0.36 4.60 11.69
C VAL A 211 -0.07 4.63 10.20
N LYS A 212 1.05 5.24 9.81
CA LYS A 212 1.51 5.20 8.41
C LYS A 212 1.86 3.77 8.01
N PRO A 213 1.82 3.42 6.72
CA PRO A 213 2.22 2.09 6.26
C PRO A 213 3.62 1.68 6.72
N SER A 214 4.57 2.61 6.75
CA SER A 214 5.93 2.40 7.27
C SER A 214 5.98 2.08 8.77
N GLU A 215 5.01 2.61 9.55
CA GLU A 215 4.91 2.50 11.01
C GLU A 215 3.96 1.36 11.44
N ALA A 216 3.10 0.87 10.54
CA ALA A 216 2.12 -0.17 10.82
C ALA A 216 2.76 -1.46 11.38
N LYS A 217 3.97 -1.81 10.94
CA LYS A 217 4.74 -2.95 11.47
C LYS A 217 5.13 -2.82 12.93
N ALA A 218 5.26 -1.60 13.46
CA ALA A 218 5.55 -1.35 14.88
C ALA A 218 4.28 -1.46 15.74
N ALA A 219 3.13 -1.08 15.20
CA ALA A 219 1.82 -1.21 15.85
C ALA A 219 1.25 -2.65 15.79
N LEU A 220 1.62 -3.43 14.77
CA LEU A 220 1.30 -4.85 14.59
C LEU A 220 2.13 -5.80 15.47
N GLN A 221 3.12 -5.28 16.22
CA GLN A 221 4.05 -6.09 17.00
C GLN A 221 3.95 -5.85 18.49
#